data_AF-A0A1S8WI69-F1
#
_entry.id   AF-A0A1S8WI69-F1
#
_cell.length_a   1.000
_cell.length_b   1.000
_cell.length_c   1.000
_cell.angle_alpha   90.00
_cell.angle_beta   90.00
_cell.angle_gamma   90.00
#
_symmetry.space_group_name_H-M   'P 1'
#
loop_
_entity.id
_entity.type
_entity.pdbx_description
1 polymer ?
#
loop_
_entity_poly.entity_id
_entity_poly.type
_entity_poly.pdbx_seq_one_letter_code
_entity_poly.pdbx_strand_id
1 'polypeptide(L)'
;MEYSQCGIDELFSTSFAKTREQEAEDILRTNSSEAAQTYLKRGCPLGFRAQMWALYLDANVTEEDARYYEYLKMRIAEEESMTDLLICKEVQLIASNDEMHFVFCDYTYQVLLPFTRDATVREHFRTTIASPPKVVDKQNSESSIFPPSGVIPFHGFSMYVLPLCYLYDDPVTLYVIFRQLYI
;
A
#
# COMPACT_ATOMS: atom_id res chain seq x y z
N MET A 1 31.13 -1.49 15.65
CA MET A 1 30.28 -2.70 15.54
C MET A 1 29.70 -2.68 14.15
N GLU A 2 30.09 -3.63 13.31
CA GLU A 2 29.45 -3.84 12.00
C GLU A 2 28.03 -4.35 12.26
N TYR A 3 27.03 -3.62 11.78
CA TYR A 3 25.65 -4.05 11.88
C TYR A 3 25.37 -5.02 10.73
N SER A 4 25.28 -6.32 11.03
CA SER A 4 24.87 -7.32 10.05
C SER A 4 23.46 -7.06 9.52
N GLN A 5 23.24 -7.36 8.24
CA GLN A 5 22.05 -7.05 7.45
C GLN A 5 21.53 -8.29 6.71
N CYS A 6 20.21 -8.47 6.71
CA CYS A 6 19.52 -9.44 5.86
C CYS A 6 19.78 -9.15 4.38
N GLY A 7 19.95 -10.19 3.55
CA GLY A 7 20.30 -10.05 2.13
C GLY A 7 21.79 -9.87 1.82
N ILE A 8 22.65 -9.65 2.82
CA ILE A 8 24.11 -9.60 2.67
C ILE A 8 24.78 -10.67 3.52
N ASP A 9 24.62 -10.59 4.84
CA ASP A 9 25.36 -11.44 5.79
C ASP A 9 24.86 -12.89 5.84
N GLU A 10 23.64 -13.13 5.38
CA GLU A 10 23.04 -14.47 5.24
C GLU A 10 23.83 -15.35 4.26
N LEU A 11 24.50 -14.75 3.27
CA LEU A 11 25.36 -15.46 2.32
C LEU A 11 26.64 -15.99 2.96
N PHE A 12 27.06 -15.39 4.07
CA PHE A 12 28.33 -15.70 4.75
C PHE A 12 28.11 -16.44 6.08
N SER A 13 26.88 -16.44 6.61
CA SER A 13 26.56 -17.06 7.90
C SER A 13 25.13 -17.61 7.95
N THR A 14 25.00 -18.94 7.97
CA THR A 14 23.72 -19.62 8.14
C THR A 14 23.16 -19.47 9.57
N SER A 15 24.00 -19.24 10.57
CA SER A 15 23.54 -18.97 11.94
C SER A 15 22.89 -17.60 12.04
N PHE A 16 23.37 -16.60 11.29
CA PHE A 16 22.75 -15.29 11.23
C PHE A 16 21.32 -15.36 10.67
N ALA A 17 21.14 -16.06 9.55
CA ALA A 17 19.81 -16.23 8.94
C ALA A 17 18.81 -16.84 9.93
N LYS A 18 19.18 -17.95 10.59
CA LYS A 18 18.31 -18.60 11.59
C LYS A 18 17.98 -17.71 12.77
N THR A 19 18.96 -16.98 13.31
CA THR A 19 18.72 -16.03 14.40
C THR A 19 17.72 -14.94 13.98
N ARG A 20 17.82 -14.41 12.76
CA ARG A 20 16.91 -13.39 12.25
C ARG A 20 15.49 -13.90 12.06
N GLU A 21 15.31 -15.13 11.60
CA GLU A 21 13.99 -15.78 11.51
C GLU A 21 13.37 -15.96 12.91
N GLN A 22 14.15 -16.41 13.88
CA GLN A 22 13.69 -16.65 15.24
C GLN A 22 13.30 -15.34 15.96
N GLU A 23 14.09 -14.28 15.79
CA GLU A 23 13.74 -12.93 16.22
C GLU A 23 12.43 -12.43 15.58
N ALA A 24 12.18 -12.76 14.31
CA ALA A 24 10.96 -12.36 13.64
C ALA A 24 9.72 -13.04 14.24
N GLU A 25 9.80 -14.35 14.50
CA GLU A 25 8.75 -15.12 15.16
C GLU A 25 8.40 -14.56 16.54
N ASP A 26 9.42 -14.21 17.33
CA ASP A 26 9.21 -13.64 18.66
C ASP A 26 8.50 -12.28 18.60
N ILE A 27 8.91 -11.40 17.68
CA ILE A 27 8.26 -10.09 17.49
C ILE A 27 6.81 -10.25 17.08
N LEU A 28 6.53 -11.10 16.09
CA LEU A 28 5.16 -11.39 15.63
C LEU A 28 4.29 -11.93 16.77
N ARG A 29 4.85 -12.77 17.66
CA ARG A 29 4.14 -13.28 18.85
C ARG A 29 3.81 -12.19 19.86
N THR A 30 4.67 -11.18 19.99
CA THR A 30 4.44 -10.05 20.91
C THR A 30 3.52 -8.99 20.33
N ASN A 31 3.25 -9.00 19.02
CA ASN A 31 2.39 -8.05 18.31
C ASN A 31 2.76 -6.58 18.58
N SER A 32 4.05 -6.24 18.62
CA SER A 32 4.53 -4.86 18.81
C SER A 32 5.01 -4.25 17.49
N SER A 33 4.32 -3.19 17.05
CA SER A 33 4.70 -2.40 15.87
C SER A 33 6.06 -1.71 16.06
N GLU A 34 6.37 -1.22 17.27
CA GLU A 34 7.64 -0.56 17.57
C GLU A 34 8.83 -1.53 17.49
N ALA A 35 8.62 -2.77 17.95
CA ALA A 35 9.60 -3.84 17.82
C ALA A 35 9.82 -4.19 16.33
N ALA A 36 8.74 -4.30 15.55
CA ALA A 36 8.82 -4.53 14.11
C ALA A 36 9.59 -3.39 13.39
N GLN A 37 9.29 -2.13 13.72
CA GLN A 37 10.01 -0.97 13.17
C GLN A 37 11.52 -1.05 13.44
N THR A 38 11.90 -1.40 14.67
CA THR A 38 13.31 -1.49 15.05
C THR A 38 14.00 -2.65 14.34
N TYR A 39 13.32 -3.79 14.24
CA TYR A 39 13.81 -4.99 13.57
C TYR A 39 14.04 -4.77 12.06
N LEU A 40 13.12 -4.08 11.38
CA LEU A 40 13.16 -3.84 9.93
C LEU A 40 14.34 -2.96 9.48
N LYS A 41 14.97 -2.19 10.39
CA LYS A 41 16.15 -1.36 10.09
C LYS A 41 17.37 -2.16 9.59
N ARG A 42 17.39 -3.48 9.80
CA ARG A 42 18.45 -4.39 9.34
C ARG A 42 17.99 -5.35 8.23
N GLY A 43 16.87 -5.03 7.59
CA GLY A 43 16.20 -5.90 6.63
C GLY A 43 15.40 -7.01 7.31
N CYS A 44 14.74 -7.83 6.48
CA CYS A 44 13.86 -8.90 6.94
C CYS A 44 13.98 -10.12 6.00
N PRO A 45 14.05 -11.34 6.56
CA PRO A 45 14.00 -12.57 5.77
C PRO A 45 12.73 -12.64 4.93
N LEU A 46 12.83 -13.17 3.71
CA LEU A 46 11.75 -13.11 2.70
C LEU A 46 10.40 -13.62 3.24
N GLY A 47 10.38 -14.76 3.93
CA GLY A 47 9.14 -15.39 4.43
C GLY A 47 8.41 -14.60 5.52
N PHE A 48 9.05 -13.59 6.11
CA PHE A 48 8.48 -12.78 7.19
C PHE A 48 8.12 -11.36 6.75
N ARG A 49 8.49 -10.94 5.53
CA ARG A 49 8.34 -9.54 5.08
C ARG A 49 6.90 -9.05 5.12
N ALA A 50 5.97 -9.82 4.58
CA ALA A 50 4.56 -9.46 4.53
C ALA A 50 3.99 -9.24 5.95
N GLN A 51 4.20 -10.21 6.84
CA GLN A 51 3.71 -10.13 8.22
C GLN A 51 4.36 -8.98 9.00
N MET A 52 5.66 -8.76 8.83
CA MET A 52 6.38 -7.67 9.49
C MET A 52 5.95 -6.29 9.00
N TRP A 53 5.69 -6.13 7.70
CA TRP A 53 5.18 -4.88 7.15
C TRP A 53 3.76 -4.60 7.63
N ALA A 54 2.90 -5.61 7.64
CA ALA A 54 1.54 -5.47 8.19
C ALA A 54 1.58 -5.05 9.67
N LEU A 55 2.41 -5.71 10.48
CA LEU A 55 2.57 -5.35 11.90
C LEU A 55 3.15 -3.94 12.09
N TYR A 56 4.16 -3.57 11.31
CA TYR A 56 4.77 -2.24 11.38
C TYR A 56 3.78 -1.12 11.04
N LEU A 57 2.96 -1.33 10.01
CA LEU A 57 1.95 -0.37 9.56
C LEU A 57 0.65 -0.43 10.39
N ASP A 58 0.59 -1.30 11.41
CA ASP A 58 -0.63 -1.61 12.16
C ASP A 58 -1.83 -1.96 11.24
N ALA A 59 -1.53 -2.66 10.15
CA ALA A 59 -2.46 -2.99 9.09
C ALA A 59 -3.14 -4.33 9.37
N ASN A 60 -4.05 -4.35 10.34
CA ASN A 60 -4.88 -5.51 10.64
C ASN A 60 -6.10 -5.55 9.72
N VAL A 61 -6.13 -6.47 8.77
CA VAL A 61 -7.24 -6.63 7.83
C VAL A 61 -8.45 -7.23 8.55
N THR A 62 -9.57 -6.51 8.55
CA THR A 62 -10.82 -6.93 9.19
C THR A 62 -11.91 -7.27 8.17
N GLU A 63 -13.01 -7.88 8.63
CA GLU A 63 -14.21 -8.06 7.79
C GLU A 63 -14.83 -6.72 7.37
N GLU A 64 -14.69 -5.67 8.18
CA GLU A 64 -15.20 -4.34 7.84
C GLU A 64 -14.41 -3.74 6.68
N ASP A 65 -13.09 -3.97 6.63
CA ASP A 65 -12.25 -3.57 5.50
C ASP A 65 -12.67 -4.28 4.21
N ALA A 66 -12.95 -5.58 4.27
CA ALA A 66 -13.42 -6.34 3.12
C ALA A 66 -14.76 -5.80 2.59
N ARG A 67 -15.71 -5.51 3.48
CA ARG A 67 -17.02 -4.91 3.09
C ARG A 67 -16.84 -3.51 2.50
N TYR A 68 -15.97 -2.71 3.09
CA TYR A 68 -15.70 -1.36 2.60
C TYR A 68 -15.00 -1.38 1.23
N TYR A 69 -14.06 -2.30 1.03
CA TYR A 69 -13.42 -2.53 -0.26
C TYR A 69 -14.43 -2.93 -1.35
N GLU A 70 -15.37 -3.83 -1.05
CA GLU A 70 -16.45 -4.18 -1.99
C GLU A 70 -17.37 -2.99 -2.29
N TYR A 71 -17.69 -2.16 -1.30
CA TYR A 71 -18.43 -0.92 -1.52
C TYR A 71 -17.69 0.02 -2.49
N LEU A 72 -16.37 0.19 -2.34
CA LEU A 72 -15.59 1.01 -3.27
C LEU A 72 -15.60 0.44 -4.69
N LYS A 73 -15.54 -0.89 -4.84
CA LYS A 73 -15.68 -1.56 -6.15
C LYS A 73 -17.04 -1.31 -6.78
N MET A 74 -18.12 -1.38 -6.01
CA MET A 74 -19.46 -1.05 -6.51
C MET A 74 -19.51 0.39 -7.03
N ARG A 75 -18.95 1.35 -6.29
CA ARG A 75 -18.89 2.75 -6.73
C ARG A 75 -18.12 2.98 -8.02
N ILE A 76 -17.03 2.24 -8.24
CA ILE A 76 -16.27 2.31 -9.50
C ILE A 76 -17.14 1.81 -10.67
N ALA A 77 -17.96 0.78 -10.45
CA ALA A 77 -18.85 0.26 -11.49
C ALA A 77 -20.04 1.19 -11.79
N GLU A 78 -20.49 1.96 -10.80
CA GLU A 78 -21.64 2.86 -10.91
C GLU A 78 -21.28 4.26 -11.44
N GLU A 79 -20.11 4.78 -11.09
CA GLU A 79 -19.70 6.17 -11.36
C GLU A 79 -18.33 6.25 -12.07
N GLU A 80 -18.34 6.65 -13.34
CA GLU A 80 -17.12 6.96 -14.08
C GLU A 80 -16.43 8.22 -13.53
N SER A 81 -15.12 8.15 -13.29
CA SER A 81 -14.31 9.30 -12.89
C SER A 81 -13.12 9.51 -13.81
N MET A 82 -12.73 10.76 -14.00
CA MET A 82 -11.49 11.13 -14.69
C MET A 82 -10.26 10.43 -14.09
N THR A 83 -10.24 10.17 -12.78
CA THR A 83 -9.13 9.46 -12.14
C THR A 83 -9.01 8.02 -12.60
N ASP A 84 -10.10 7.36 -13.01
CA ASP A 84 -10.04 6.00 -13.51
C ASP A 84 -9.28 5.95 -14.83
N LEU A 85 -9.54 6.92 -15.71
CA LEU A 85 -8.82 7.06 -16.98
C LEU A 85 -7.33 7.34 -16.75
N LEU A 86 -6.99 8.15 -15.75
CA LEU A 86 -5.60 8.40 -15.37
C LEU A 86 -4.91 7.14 -14.85
N ILE A 87 -5.58 6.37 -13.98
CA ILE A 87 -5.06 5.08 -13.48
C ILE A 87 -4.90 4.08 -14.62
N CYS A 88 -5.90 3.94 -15.50
CA CYS A 88 -5.83 3.08 -16.68
C CYS A 88 -4.61 3.39 -17.54
N LYS A 89 -4.38 4.66 -17.85
CA LYS A 89 -3.20 5.07 -18.63
C LYS A 89 -1.89 4.82 -17.89
N GLU A 90 -1.85 5.11 -16.59
CA GLU A 90 -0.65 4.94 -15.77
C GLU A 90 -0.23 3.46 -15.68
N VAL A 91 -1.17 2.55 -15.40
CA VAL A 91 -0.90 1.10 -15.32
C VAL A 91 -0.47 0.55 -16.68
N GLN A 92 -1.10 1.00 -17.77
CA GLN A 92 -0.70 0.62 -19.14
C GLN A 92 0.71 1.09 -19.49
N LEU A 93 1.12 2.28 -19.03
CA LEU A 93 2.43 2.85 -19.34
C LEU A 93 3.54 2.20 -18.50
N ILE A 94 3.28 1.88 -17.24
CA ILE A 94 4.27 1.37 -16.30
C ILE A 94 4.18 -0.15 -16.17
N ALA A 95 3.15 -0.65 -15.48
CA ALA A 95 3.07 -2.07 -15.12
C ALA A 95 3.00 -2.97 -16.35
N SER A 96 2.16 -2.64 -17.34
CA SER A 96 1.96 -3.48 -18.52
C SER A 96 3.16 -3.53 -19.47
N ASN A 97 4.03 -2.51 -19.46
CA ASN A 97 5.20 -2.43 -20.33
C ASN A 97 6.49 -2.91 -19.65
N ASP A 98 6.42 -3.38 -18.41
CA ASP A 98 7.57 -3.85 -17.64
C ASP A 98 7.61 -5.38 -17.59
N GLU A 99 8.75 -5.96 -17.97
CA GLU A 99 8.93 -7.42 -18.08
C GLU A 99 8.78 -8.14 -16.73
N MET A 100 9.01 -7.46 -15.61
CA MET A 100 8.94 -8.05 -14.27
C MET A 100 7.57 -7.87 -13.63
N HIS A 101 6.84 -6.82 -14.01
CA HIS A 101 5.62 -6.39 -13.32
C HIS A 101 4.33 -6.53 -14.12
N PHE A 102 4.38 -6.91 -15.41
CA PHE A 102 3.18 -7.08 -16.24
C PHE A 102 2.14 -8.05 -15.66
N VAL A 103 2.58 -9.02 -14.86
CA VAL A 103 1.71 -9.98 -14.17
C VAL A 103 0.82 -9.33 -13.11
N PHE A 104 1.15 -8.13 -12.64
CA PHE A 104 0.45 -7.43 -11.57
C PHE A 104 -0.48 -6.33 -12.06
N CYS A 105 -0.75 -6.21 -13.36
CA CYS A 105 -1.65 -5.17 -13.88
C CYS A 105 -3.02 -5.20 -13.18
N ASP A 106 -3.62 -6.39 -13.06
CA ASP A 106 -4.93 -6.55 -12.44
C ASP A 106 -4.92 -6.18 -10.95
N TYR A 107 -3.90 -6.62 -10.21
CA TYR A 107 -3.70 -6.23 -8.81
C TYR A 107 -3.54 -4.71 -8.67
N THR A 108 -2.81 -4.09 -9.59
CA THR A 108 -2.59 -2.64 -9.57
C THR A 108 -3.91 -1.88 -9.78
N TYR A 109 -4.77 -2.34 -10.70
CA TYR A 109 -6.12 -1.78 -10.85
C TYR A 109 -6.98 -1.98 -9.61
N GLN A 110 -6.94 -3.19 -9.05
CA GLN A 110 -7.71 -3.58 -7.87
C GLN A 110 -7.31 -2.78 -6.62
N VAL A 111 -6.13 -2.17 -6.59
CA VAL A 111 -5.69 -1.28 -5.50
C VAL A 111 -5.96 0.18 -5.83
N LEU A 112 -5.49 0.66 -6.99
CA LEU A 112 -5.48 2.09 -7.30
C LEU A 112 -6.86 2.66 -7.60
N LEU A 113 -7.76 1.91 -8.24
CA LEU A 113 -9.11 2.40 -8.51
C LEU A 113 -9.88 2.60 -7.20
N PRO A 114 -9.98 1.61 -6.27
CA PRO A 114 -10.60 1.81 -4.96
C PRO A 114 -9.91 2.91 -4.15
N PHE A 115 -8.58 2.97 -4.19
CA PHE A 115 -7.82 4.01 -3.50
C PHE A 115 -8.26 5.42 -3.90
N THR A 116 -8.45 5.72 -5.19
CA THR A 116 -8.91 7.06 -5.60
C THR A 116 -10.33 7.40 -5.11
N ARG A 117 -11.17 6.39 -4.85
CA ARG A 117 -12.55 6.55 -4.34
C ARG A 117 -12.66 6.61 -2.82
N ASP A 118 -11.61 6.21 -2.12
CA ASP A 118 -11.63 6.08 -0.67
C ASP A 118 -11.47 7.42 0.04
N ALA A 119 -12.57 7.92 0.59
CA ALA A 119 -12.59 9.17 1.35
C ALA A 119 -11.85 9.10 2.71
N THR A 120 -11.61 7.92 3.26
CA THR A 120 -10.95 7.76 4.57
C THR A 120 -9.47 8.13 4.52
N VAL A 121 -8.84 8.00 3.33
CA VAL A 121 -7.45 8.42 3.08
C VAL A 121 -7.23 9.90 3.40
N ARG A 122 -8.28 10.72 3.34
CA ARG A 122 -8.19 12.16 3.62
C ARG A 122 -7.73 12.49 5.04
N GLU A 123 -7.94 11.57 5.98
CA GLU A 123 -7.61 11.82 7.40
C GLU A 123 -6.14 12.20 7.57
N HIS A 124 -5.25 11.68 6.71
CA HIS A 124 -3.84 12.04 6.66
C HIS A 124 -3.58 13.53 6.55
N PHE A 125 -4.38 14.26 5.74
CA PHE A 125 -4.18 15.70 5.55
C PHE A 125 -4.35 16.51 6.85
N ARG A 126 -4.91 15.94 7.92
CA ARG A 126 -5.05 16.62 9.20
C ARG A 126 -3.74 16.78 9.96
N THR A 127 -2.78 15.90 9.70
CA THR A 127 -1.46 15.91 10.35
C THR A 127 -0.36 16.45 9.44
N THR A 128 -0.67 16.69 8.14
CA THR A 128 0.28 17.26 7.17
C THR A 128 0.08 18.75 6.95
N ILE A 129 1.07 19.38 6.29
CA ILE A 129 1.01 20.78 5.82
C ILE A 129 0.25 20.89 4.47
N ALA A 130 0.08 19.78 3.75
CA ALA A 130 -0.62 19.75 2.49
C ALA A 130 -2.15 19.80 2.69
N SER A 131 -2.87 20.26 1.67
CA SER A 131 -4.34 20.25 1.64
C SER A 131 -4.82 19.44 0.45
N PRO A 132 -5.96 18.74 0.58
CA PRO A 132 -6.52 18.00 -0.54
C PRO A 132 -6.96 18.96 -1.65
N PRO A 133 -6.79 18.57 -2.93
CA PRO A 133 -7.29 19.33 -4.07
C PRO A 133 -8.79 19.53 -3.99
N LYS A 134 -9.23 20.75 -4.31
CA LYS A 134 -10.65 21.12 -4.34
C LYS A 134 -11.07 21.45 -5.77
N VAL A 135 -12.23 20.95 -6.16
CA VAL A 135 -12.91 21.31 -7.39
C VAL A 135 -14.08 22.20 -7.03
N VAL A 136 -14.21 23.32 -7.74
CA VAL A 136 -15.34 24.25 -7.61
C VAL A 136 -16.30 23.94 -8.74
N ASP A 137 -17.55 23.65 -8.39
CA ASP A 137 -18.60 23.55 -9.39
C ASP A 137 -18.85 24.95 -9.97
N LYS A 138 -18.86 25.06 -11.30
CA LYS A 138 -19.13 26.33 -11.98
C LYS A 138 -20.58 26.79 -11.77
N GLN A 139 -21.49 25.86 -11.47
CA GLN A 139 -22.91 26.13 -11.28
C GLN A 139 -23.27 26.37 -9.81
N ASN A 140 -22.49 25.82 -8.89
CA ASN A 140 -22.71 25.91 -7.45
C ASN A 140 -21.40 26.35 -6.79
N SER A 141 -21.37 27.48 -6.09
CA SER A 141 -20.14 28.02 -5.43
C SER A 141 -19.58 27.12 -4.30
N GLU A 142 -20.06 25.89 -4.19
CA GLU A 142 -19.58 24.89 -3.24
C GLU A 142 -18.32 24.19 -3.78
N SER A 143 -17.29 24.15 -2.95
CA SER A 143 -16.06 23.40 -3.24
C SER A 143 -16.18 21.98 -2.72
N SER A 144 -15.88 20.98 -3.56
CA SER A 144 -15.78 19.57 -3.17
C SER A 144 -14.33 19.08 -3.30
N ILE A 145 -13.95 18.04 -2.54
CA ILE A 145 -12.63 17.41 -2.65
C ILE A 145 -12.65 16.40 -3.79
N PHE A 146 -11.68 16.48 -4.70
CA PHE A 146 -11.57 15.55 -5.82
C PHE A 146 -10.10 15.25 -6.18
N PRO A 147 -9.68 13.98 -6.28
CA PRO A 147 -10.52 12.78 -6.16
C PRO A 147 -11.02 12.55 -4.73
N PRO A 148 -11.98 11.64 -4.52
CA PRO A 148 -12.48 11.34 -3.18
C PRO A 148 -11.39 11.01 -2.17
N SER A 149 -10.24 10.45 -2.53
CA SER A 149 -9.12 10.27 -1.58
C SER A 149 -8.35 11.52 -1.22
N GLY A 150 -8.50 12.59 -2.01
CA GLY A 150 -7.65 13.78 -1.93
C GLY A 150 -6.26 13.59 -2.52
N VAL A 151 -5.95 12.44 -3.13
CA VAL A 151 -4.64 12.15 -3.74
C VAL A 151 -4.77 12.10 -5.26
N ILE A 152 -4.16 13.06 -5.97
CA ILE A 152 -4.16 13.09 -7.44
C ILE A 152 -3.18 12.04 -7.96
N PRO A 153 -3.61 11.10 -8.82
CA PRO A 153 -2.68 10.19 -9.50
C PRO A 153 -1.65 10.94 -10.33
N PHE A 154 -0.40 10.48 -10.29
CA PHE A 154 0.72 11.05 -11.03
C PHE A 154 1.51 9.94 -11.74
N HIS A 155 2.43 10.33 -12.62
CA HIS A 155 3.27 9.36 -13.32
C HIS A 155 4.24 8.67 -12.36
N GLY A 156 4.26 7.33 -12.38
CA GLY A 156 4.97 6.51 -11.40
C GLY A 156 4.14 6.17 -10.17
N PHE A 157 2.89 6.60 -10.08
CA PHE A 157 2.03 6.29 -8.93
C PHE A 157 1.80 4.77 -8.76
N SER A 158 1.74 4.04 -9.87
CA SER A 158 1.66 2.58 -9.84
C SER A 158 2.89 1.89 -9.25
N MET A 159 4.07 2.52 -9.30
CA MET A 159 5.33 1.96 -8.78
C MET A 159 5.33 1.79 -7.26
N TYR A 160 4.41 2.44 -6.53
CA TYR A 160 4.26 2.21 -5.08
C TYR A 160 3.48 0.93 -4.75
N VAL A 161 2.62 0.47 -5.66
CA VAL A 161 1.84 -0.78 -5.48
C VAL A 161 2.64 -1.99 -5.94
N LEU A 162 3.40 -1.86 -7.03
CA LEU A 162 4.09 -2.98 -7.68
C LEU A 162 4.96 -3.82 -6.73
N PRO A 163 5.79 -3.26 -5.83
CA PRO A 163 6.57 -4.04 -4.88
C PRO A 163 5.70 -4.81 -3.87
N LEU A 164 4.54 -4.27 -3.50
CA LEU A 164 3.63 -4.90 -2.55
C LEU A 164 2.93 -6.12 -3.18
N CYS A 165 2.73 -6.14 -4.50
CA CYS A 165 2.17 -7.30 -5.21
C CYS A 165 3.05 -8.56 -5.11
N TYR A 166 4.35 -8.42 -4.82
CA TYR A 166 5.21 -9.57 -4.51
C TYR A 166 5.04 -10.09 -3.07
N LEU A 167 4.43 -9.32 -2.18
CA LEU A 167 4.26 -9.64 -0.77
C LEU A 167 2.85 -10.12 -0.42
N TYR A 168 1.84 -9.63 -1.14
CA TYR A 168 0.43 -9.90 -0.84
C TYR A 168 -0.32 -10.34 -2.10
N ASP A 169 -0.96 -11.49 -2.03
CA ASP A 169 -1.76 -12.13 -3.08
C ASP A 169 -3.27 -11.94 -2.89
N ASP A 170 -3.71 -11.53 -1.70
CA ASP A 170 -5.10 -11.14 -1.46
C ASP A 170 -5.32 -9.64 -1.76
N PRO A 171 -6.23 -9.27 -2.69
CA PRO A 171 -6.45 -7.88 -3.08
C PRO A 171 -6.94 -6.98 -1.94
N VAL A 172 -7.74 -7.51 -1.00
CA VAL A 172 -8.23 -6.75 0.14
C VAL A 172 -7.06 -6.37 1.05
N THR A 173 -6.24 -7.37 1.39
CA THR A 173 -5.02 -7.18 2.19
C THR A 173 -4.07 -6.21 1.51
N LEU A 174 -3.81 -6.39 0.21
CA LEU A 174 -2.95 -5.52 -0.57
C LEU A 174 -3.46 -4.06 -0.56
N TYR A 175 -4.76 -3.86 -0.74
CA TYR A 175 -5.38 -2.54 -0.68
C TYR A 175 -5.27 -1.92 0.73
N VAL A 176 -5.56 -2.67 1.79
CA VAL A 176 -5.45 -2.18 3.18
C VAL A 176 -4.02 -1.77 3.50
N ILE A 177 -3.03 -2.58 3.13
CA ILE A 177 -1.61 -2.27 3.30
C ILE A 177 -1.25 -0.98 2.56
N PHE A 178 -1.65 -0.86 1.29
CA PHE A 178 -1.37 0.33 0.50
C PHE A 178 -2.04 1.58 1.09
N ARG A 179 -3.29 1.46 1.55
CA ARG A 179 -4.02 2.54 2.23
C ARG A 179 -3.29 3.01 3.49
N GLN A 180 -2.74 2.08 4.30
CA GLN A 180 -2.02 2.44 5.54
C GLN A 180 -0.69 3.16 5.29
N LEU A 181 -0.10 3.09 4.08
CA LEU A 181 1.04 3.95 3.73
C LEU A 181 0.67 5.44 3.71
N TYR A 182 -0.62 5.75 3.61
CA TYR A 182 -1.14 7.10 3.53
C TYR A 182 -1.84 7.55 4.81
N ILE A 183 -2.03 6.75 5.85
CA ILE A 183 -2.73 7.17 7.07
C ILE A 183 -1.70 7.49 8.15
#